data_AF-A0A1Q9NE12-F1
#
_entry.id   AF-A0A1Q9NE12-F1
#
_cell.length_a   1.000
_cell.length_b   1.000
_cell.length_c   1.000
_cell.angle_alpha   90.00
_cell.angle_beta   90.00
_cell.angle_gamma   90.00
#
_symmetry.space_group_name_H-M   'P 1'
#
loop_
_entity.id
_entity.type
_entity.pdbx_description
1 polymer ?
#
loop_
_entity_poly.entity_id
_entity_poly.type
_entity_poly.pdbx_seq_one_letter_code
_entity_poly.pdbx_strand_id
1 'polypeptide(L)'
;MNPVLLQSPLQNFAQMIGAYLAEIWDFLIFVGQISGVIVVLIGAILWFTDINPKRGKGLILGGIVLSIVIEYFVLFPPAFVIV
;
A
#
# COMPACT_ATOMS: atom_id res chain seq x y z
N MET A 1 -5.81 -37.98 -0.30
CA MET A 1 -5.42 -37.58 1.07
C MET A 1 -5.33 -36.06 1.08
N ASN A 2 -6.01 -35.39 2.02
CA ASN A 2 -5.96 -33.93 2.10
C ASN A 2 -4.58 -33.52 2.66
N PRO A 3 -3.72 -32.82 1.90
CA PRO A 3 -2.34 -32.52 2.31
C PRO A 3 -2.25 -31.72 3.62
N VAL A 4 -3.33 -31.03 3.99
CA VAL A 4 -3.50 -30.29 5.25
C VAL A 4 -3.40 -31.19 6.50
N LEU A 5 -3.79 -32.47 6.40
CA LEU A 5 -3.74 -33.40 7.54
C LEU A 5 -2.33 -33.97 7.80
N LEU A 6 -1.36 -33.69 6.93
CA LEU A 6 0.03 -34.12 7.07
C LEU A 6 0.95 -33.00 7.59
N GLN A 7 0.42 -31.77 7.73
CA GLN A 7 1.18 -30.61 8.21
C GLN A 7 1.09 -30.49 9.73
N SER A 8 2.19 -30.05 10.35
CA SER A 8 2.20 -29.85 11.80
C SER A 8 1.24 -28.71 12.18
N PRO A 9 0.66 -28.71 13.40
CA PRO A 9 -0.19 -27.60 13.87
C PRO A 9 0.50 -26.23 13.76
N LEU A 10 1.83 -26.19 13.93
CA LEU A 10 2.63 -24.98 13.76
C LEU A 10 2.65 -24.49 12.31
N GLN A 11 2.73 -25.39 11.33
CA GLN A 11 2.69 -25.03 9.90
C GLN A 11 1.32 -24.47 9.51
N ASN A 12 0.24 -25.09 10.00
CA ASN A 12 -1.12 -24.60 9.76
C ASN A 12 -1.33 -23.20 10.37
N PHE A 13 -0.81 -22.96 11.58
CA PHE A 13 -0.86 -21.65 12.21
C PHE A 13 -0.03 -20.60 11.45
N ALA A 14 1.18 -20.95 11.00
CA ALA A 14 2.03 -20.05 10.23
C ALA A 14 1.39 -19.65 8.89
N GLN A 15 0.77 -20.60 8.18
CA GLN A 15 0.02 -20.32 6.95
C GLN A 15 -1.16 -19.38 7.20
N MET A 16 -1.93 -19.61 8.27
CA MET A 16 -3.06 -18.78 8.63
C MET A 16 -2.63 -17.33 8.89
N ILE A 17 -1.55 -17.12 9.66
CA ILE A 17 -1.00 -15.78 9.89
C ILE A 17 -0.48 -15.16 8.59
N GLY A 18 0.24 -15.94 7.78
CA GLY A 18 0.75 -15.48 6.48
C GLY A 18 -0.36 -14.93 5.59
N ALA A 19 -1.48 -15.65 5.49
CA ALA A 19 -2.65 -15.21 4.73
C ALA A 19 -3.22 -13.88 5.23
N TYR A 20 -3.39 -13.71 6.55
CA TYR A 20 -3.86 -12.44 7.12
C TYR A 20 -2.89 -11.28 6.91
N LEU A 21 -1.58 -11.53 7.00
CA LEU A 21 -0.57 -10.50 6.75
C LEU A 21 -0.55 -10.09 5.27
N ALA A 22 -0.73 -11.03 4.35
CA ALA A 22 -0.85 -10.74 2.92
C ALA A 22 -2.10 -9.88 2.63
N GLU A 23 -3.24 -10.21 3.24
CA GLU A 23 -4.48 -9.42 3.08
C GLU A 23 -4.31 -7.98 3.60
N ILE A 24 -3.70 -7.81 4.79
CA ILE A 24 -3.41 -6.48 5.34
C ILE A 24 -2.45 -5.72 4.41
N TRP A 25 -1.46 -6.39 3.84
CA TRP A 25 -0.52 -5.77 2.91
C TRP A 25 -1.23 -5.23 1.66
N ASP A 26 -2.08 -6.05 1.05
CA ASP A 26 -2.87 -5.63 -0.12
C ASP A 26 -3.77 -4.43 0.21
N PHE A 27 -4.37 -4.42 1.40
CA PHE A 27 -5.15 -3.29 1.87
C PHE A 27 -4.30 -2.02 2.04
N LEU A 28 -3.09 -2.13 2.58
CA LEU A 28 -2.17 -1.00 2.75
C LEU A 28 -1.74 -0.43 1.39
N ILE A 29 -1.41 -1.28 0.42
CA ILE A 29 -1.07 -0.86 -0.95
C ILE A 29 -2.25 -0.12 -1.58
N PHE A 30 -3.47 -0.67 -1.46
CA PHE A 30 -4.68 -0.04 -1.97
C PHE A 30 -4.89 1.37 -1.39
N VAL A 31 -4.80 1.52 -0.06
CA VAL A 31 -4.93 2.82 0.61
C VAL A 31 -3.81 3.78 0.18
N GLY A 32 -2.58 3.27 0.04
CA GLY A 32 -1.44 4.04 -0.44
C GLY A 32 -1.64 4.60 -1.85
N GLN A 33 -2.11 3.78 -2.78
CA GLN A 33 -2.39 4.19 -4.16
C GLN A 33 -3.48 5.27 -4.23
N ILE A 34 -4.61 5.06 -3.54
CA ILE A 34 -5.72 6.01 -3.53
C ILE A 34 -5.33 7.32 -2.85
N SER A 35 -4.61 7.24 -1.72
CA SER A 35 -4.17 8.44 -1.00
C SER A 35 -3.18 9.28 -1.82
N GLY A 36 -2.25 8.66 -2.57
CA GLY A 36 -1.36 9.36 -3.49
C GLY A 36 -2.14 10.18 -4.53
N VAL A 37 -3.14 9.58 -5.17
CA VAL A 37 -4.00 10.28 -6.15
C VAL A 37 -4.76 11.44 -5.50
N ILE A 38 -5.40 11.20 -4.36
CA ILE A 38 -6.19 12.22 -3.65
C ILE A 38 -5.31 13.40 -3.24
N VAL A 39 -4.13 13.15 -2.68
CA VAL A 39 -3.19 14.19 -2.24
C VAL A 39 -2.74 15.06 -3.41
N VAL A 40 -2.42 14.46 -4.57
CA VAL A 40 -2.07 15.21 -5.78
C VAL A 40 -3.26 16.06 -6.26
N LEU A 41 -4.47 15.50 -6.29
CA LEU A 41 -5.66 16.23 -6.72
C LEU A 41 -5.97 17.42 -5.81
N ILE A 42 -5.91 17.24 -4.49
CA ILE A 42 -6.10 18.34 -3.53
C ILE A 42 -5.02 19.41 -3.74
N GLY A 43 -3.76 18.99 -3.93
CA GLY A 43 -2.66 19.89 -4.22
C GLY A 43 -2.87 20.70 -5.51
N ALA A 44 -3.35 20.05 -6.56
CA ALA A 44 -3.69 20.67 -7.84
C ALA A 44 -4.84 21.68 -7.69
N ILE A 45 -5.91 21.33 -6.97
CA ILE A 45 -7.03 22.24 -6.70
C ILE A 45 -6.52 23.49 -5.96
N LEU A 46 -5.74 23.33 -4.89
CA LEU A 46 -5.20 24.47 -4.14
C LEU A 46 -4.25 25.35 -4.95
N TRP A 47 -3.56 24.78 -5.94
CA TRP A 47 -2.69 25.53 -6.82
C TRP A 47 -3.48 26.27 -7.90
N PHE A 48 -4.42 25.62 -8.59
CA PHE A 48 -5.19 26.23 -9.67
C PHE A 48 -6.23 27.25 -9.21
N THR A 49 -6.66 27.17 -7.95
CA THR A 49 -7.59 28.14 -7.35
C THR A 49 -6.89 29.31 -6.67
N ASP A 50 -5.56 29.33 -6.67
CA ASP A 50 -4.71 30.32 -5.98
C ASP A 50 -5.02 30.52 -4.47
N ILE A 51 -5.80 29.63 -3.84
CA ILE A 51 -6.14 29.69 -2.41
C ILE A 51 -4.87 29.56 -1.55
N ASN A 52 -4.01 28.60 -1.87
CA ASN A 52 -2.72 28.43 -1.22
C ASN A 52 -1.71 27.71 -2.13
N PRO A 53 -1.13 28.43 -3.11
CA PRO A 53 -0.30 27.82 -4.15
C PRO A 53 0.98 27.19 -3.61
N LYS A 54 1.55 27.73 -2.52
CA LYS A 54 2.74 27.15 -1.87
C LYS A 54 2.42 25.78 -1.27
N ARG A 55 1.31 25.67 -0.53
CA ARG A 55 0.86 24.38 0.03
C ARG A 55 0.40 23.42 -1.07
N GLY A 56 -0.28 23.92 -2.10
CA GLY A 56 -0.72 23.11 -3.25
C GLY A 56 0.43 22.39 -3.93
N LYS A 57 1.50 23.13 -4.29
CA LYS A 57 2.73 22.53 -4.86
C LYS A 57 3.39 21.53 -3.93
N GLY A 58 3.41 21.81 -2.62
CA GLY A 58 3.93 20.89 -1.61
C GLY A 58 3.15 19.58 -1.53
N LEU A 59 1.82 19.63 -1.62
CA LEU A 59 0.97 18.44 -1.66
C LEU A 59 1.15 17.64 -2.94
N ILE A 60 1.26 18.30 -4.10
CA ILE A 60 1.54 17.60 -5.37
C ILE A 60 2.86 16.82 -5.26
N LEU A 61 3.93 17.48 -4.80
CA LEU A 61 5.22 16.82 -4.59
C LEU A 61 5.13 15.68 -3.57
N GLY A 62 4.45 15.91 -2.44
CA GLY A 62 4.25 14.88 -1.42
C GLY A 62 3.48 13.66 -1.94
N GLY A 63 2.44 13.88 -2.74
CA GLY A 63 1.67 12.81 -3.37
C GLY A 63 2.49 12.04 -4.40
N ILE A 64 3.31 12.70 -5.22
CA ILE A 64 4.23 12.04 -6.16
C ILE A 64 5.25 11.19 -5.41
N VAL A 65 5.88 11.72 -4.35
CA VAL A 65 6.84 10.97 -3.53
C VAL A 65 6.16 9.77 -2.87
N LEU A 66 4.96 9.94 -2.32
CA LEU A 66 4.18 8.85 -1.75
C LEU A 66 3.91 7.76 -2.81
N SER A 67 3.48 8.13 -4.02
CA SER A 67 3.27 7.17 -5.10
C SER A 67 4.53 6.40 -5.48
N ILE A 68 5.70 7.06 -5.51
CA ILE A 68 6.98 6.38 -5.76
C ILE A 68 7.28 5.36 -4.65
N VAL A 69 7.04 5.72 -3.39
CA VAL A 69 7.25 4.82 -2.24
C VAL A 69 6.31 3.63 -2.32
N ILE A 70 5.04 3.84 -2.64
CA ILE A 70 4.07 2.75 -2.81
C ILE A 70 4.45 1.84 -3.97
N GLU A 71 4.87 2.40 -5.12
CA GLU A 71 5.32 1.62 -6.28
C GLU A 71 6.53 0.74 -5.95
N TYR A 72 7.47 1.26 -5.15
CA TYR A 72 8.58 0.45 -4.64
C TYR A 72 8.09 -0.79 -3.87
N PHE A 73 7.09 -0.62 -2.99
CA PHE A 73 6.53 -1.73 -2.21
C PHE A 73 5.68 -2.70 -3.02
N VAL A 74 5.12 -2.26 -4.16
CA VAL A 74 4.48 -3.14 -5.14
C VAL A 74 5.52 -4.00 -5.87
N LEU A 75 6.65 -3.40 -6.27
CA LEU A 75 7.74 -4.11 -6.96
C LEU A 75 8.51 -5.06 -6.06
N PHE A 76 8.66 -4.69 -4.78
CA PHE A 76 9.41 -5.45 -3.79
C PHE A 76 8.53 -5.78 -2.58
N PRO A 77 7.54 -6.68 -2.74
CA PRO A 77 6.67 -7.08 -1.65
C PRO A 77 7.45 -7.92 -0.62
N PRO A 78 7.01 -7.93 0.65
CA PRO A 78 7.64 -8.71 1.70
C PRO A 78 7.45 -10.21 1.45
N ALA A 79 8.36 -11.01 2.00
CA ALA A 79 8.40 -12.45 1.74
C ALA A 79 7.07 -13.16 2.05
N PHE A 80 6.32 -12.74 3.07
CA PHE A 80 5.04 -13.37 3.46
C PHE A 80 3.92 -13.20 2.42
N VAL A 81 4.08 -12.36 1.40
CA VAL A 81 3.15 -12.23 0.25
C VAL A 81 3.53 -13.21 -0.88
N ILE A 82 4.79 -13.64 -0.94
CA ILE A 82 5.36 -14.45 -2.02
C ILE A 82 5.23 -15.97 -1.72
N VAL A 83 4.88 -16.34 -0.48
CA VAL A 83 4.77 -17.75 -0.02
C VAL A 83 3.40 -18.35 -0.32
#